data_AF-A0A4R8M6C1-F1
#
_entry.id   AF-A0A4R8M6C1-F1
#
_cell.length_a   1.000
_cell.length_b   1.000
_cell.length_c   1.000
_cell.angle_alpha   90.00
_cell.angle_beta   90.00
_cell.angle_gamma   90.00
#
_symmetry.space_group_name_H-M   'P 1'
#
loop_
_entity.id
_entity.type
_entity.pdbx_description
1 polymer ?
#
loop_
_entity_poly.entity_id
_entity_poly.type
_entity_poly.pdbx_seq_one_letter_code
_entity_poly.pdbx_strand_id
1 'polypeptide(L)'
;MKKIIFIVSAIILGALVVGAVDNIRPFGEPGAAPMDDHFIARALTERSSENVVTSIVFDYRGFDTIGEAAVLFTALCAITALFREGRKKQ
;
A
#
# COMPACT_ATOMS: atom_id res chain seq x y z
N MET A 1 33.76 4.65 7.76
CA MET A 1 33.36 4.75 6.34
C MET A 1 31.91 4.30 6.09
N LYS A 2 31.51 3.05 6.37
CA LYS A 2 30.12 2.57 6.12
C LYS A 2 29.02 3.42 6.78
N LYS A 3 29.20 3.82 8.05
CA LYS A 3 28.27 4.71 8.76
C LYS A 3 28.15 6.10 8.12
N ILE A 4 29.28 6.64 7.64
CA ILE A 4 29.32 7.95 6.99
C ILE A 4 28.58 7.87 5.64
N ILE A 5 28.85 6.84 4.84
CA ILE A 5 28.13 6.59 3.58
C ILE A 5 26.63 6.48 3.84
N PHE A 6 26.21 5.70 4.84
CA PHE A 6 24.80 5.56 5.21
C PHE A 6 24.15 6.90 5.57
N ILE A 7 24.82 7.70 6.43
CA ILE A 7 24.30 9.00 6.85
C ILE A 7 24.19 9.94 5.64
N VAL A 8 25.21 9.99 4.79
CA VAL A 8 25.19 10.82 3.58
C VAL A 8 24.06 10.38 2.64
N SER A 9 23.91 9.08 2.38
CA SER A 9 22.80 8.54 1.57
C SER A 9 21.43 8.88 2.15
N ALA A 10 21.27 8.77 3.48
CA ALA A 10 20.01 9.09 4.15
C ALA A 10 19.67 10.59 4.05
N ILE A 11 20.67 11.47 4.19
CA ILE A 11 20.49 12.92 4.02
C ILE A 11 20.10 13.24 2.57
N ILE A 12 20.76 12.63 1.58
CA ILE A 12 20.43 12.83 0.16
C ILE A 12 19.00 12.37 -0.13
N LEU A 13 18.61 11.19 0.35
CA LEU A 13 17.26 10.69 0.18
C LEU A 13 16.23 11.59 0.86
N GLY A 14 16.51 12.03 2.09
CA GLY A 14 15.65 12.96 2.83
C GLY A 14 15.46 14.28 2.10
N ALA A 15 16.55 14.87 1.58
CA ALA A 15 16.49 16.09 0.80
C ALA A 15 15.68 15.91 -0.49
N LEU A 16 15.81 14.77 -1.17
CA LEU A 16 15.04 14.45 -2.36
C LEU A 16 13.54 14.30 -2.06
N VAL A 17 13.20 13.64 -0.94
CA VAL A 17 11.80 13.51 -0.50
C VAL A 17 11.21 14.87 -0.16
N VAL A 18 11.93 15.71 0.59
CA VAL A 18 11.46 17.07 0.94
C VAL A 18 11.27 17.92 -0.31
N GLY A 19 12.24 17.92 -1.24
CA GLY A 19 12.10 18.65 -2.50
C GLY A 19 10.96 18.12 -3.40
N ALA A 20 10.62 16.84 -3.29
CA ALA A 20 9.46 16.29 -4.00
C ALA A 20 8.13 16.76 -3.38
N VAL A 21 8.07 16.94 -2.05
CA VAL A 21 6.88 17.43 -1.36
C VAL A 21 6.51 18.86 -1.77
N ASP A 22 7.50 19.70 -2.07
CA ASP A 22 7.27 21.07 -2.58
C ASP A 22 6.50 21.10 -3.93
N ASN A 23 6.48 19.98 -4.66
CA ASN A 23 5.78 19.86 -5.95
C ASN A 23 4.38 19.23 -5.83
N ILE A 24 3.93 18.91 -4.61
CA ILE A 24 2.58 18.37 -4.38
C ILE A 24 1.56 19.51 -4.43
N ARG A 25 0.34 19.20 -4.84
CA ARG A 25 -0.77 20.15 -4.88
C ARG A 25 -1.03 20.75 -3.48
N PRO A 26 -1.47 22.02 -3.39
CA PRO A 26 -1.91 22.60 -2.12
C PRO A 26 -3.02 21.77 -1.48
N PHE A 27 -3.06 21.79 -0.15
CA PHE A 27 -4.10 21.12 0.60
C PHE A 27 -5.49 21.67 0.21
N GLY A 28 -6.44 20.79 -0.07
CA GLY A 28 -7.80 21.15 -0.49
C GLY A 28 -7.96 21.37 -2.00
N GLU A 29 -6.89 21.28 -2.79
CA GLU A 29 -6.94 21.44 -4.25
C GLU A 29 -6.59 20.11 -4.97
N PRO A 30 -7.55 19.18 -5.11
CA PRO A 30 -7.30 17.91 -5.81
C PRO A 30 -6.96 18.11 -7.31
N GLY A 31 -7.37 19.24 -7.88
CA GLY A 31 -7.23 19.54 -9.30
C GLY A 31 -8.10 18.63 -10.17
N ALA A 32 -7.66 18.33 -11.39
CA ALA A 32 -8.35 17.37 -12.25
C ALA A 32 -8.09 15.94 -11.78
N ALA A 33 -9.12 15.29 -11.24
CA ALA A 33 -9.07 13.93 -10.69
C ALA A 33 -10.16 13.04 -11.31
N PRO A 34 -10.10 12.76 -12.63
CA PRO A 34 -11.19 12.10 -13.36
C PRO A 34 -11.47 10.67 -12.87
N MET A 35 -10.48 10.00 -12.29
CA MET A 35 -10.65 8.69 -11.66
C MET A 35 -11.51 8.79 -10.40
N ASP A 36 -11.18 9.75 -9.53
CA ASP A 36 -11.87 9.98 -8.26
C ASP A 36 -13.33 10.37 -8.54
N ASP A 37 -13.54 11.29 -9.47
CA ASP A 37 -14.86 11.72 -9.93
C ASP A 37 -15.69 10.54 -10.45
N HIS A 38 -15.07 9.64 -11.22
CA HIS A 38 -15.72 8.45 -11.74
C HIS A 38 -16.17 7.50 -10.63
N PHE A 39 -15.29 7.18 -9.68
CA PHE A 39 -15.64 6.28 -8.58
C PHE A 39 -16.71 6.88 -7.67
N ILE A 40 -16.63 8.17 -7.35
CA ILE A 40 -17.64 8.86 -6.54
C ILE A 40 -18.99 8.84 -7.23
N ALA A 41 -19.03 9.12 -8.55
CA ALA A 41 -20.28 9.18 -9.29
C ALA A 41 -20.91 7.81 -9.58
N ARG A 42 -20.11 6.73 -9.65
CA ARG A 42 -20.57 5.44 -10.21
C ARG A 42 -20.45 4.24 -9.30
N ALA A 43 -19.82 4.33 -8.14
CA ALA A 43 -19.66 3.20 -7.22
C ALA A 43 -20.99 2.51 -6.88
N LEU A 44 -22.06 3.27 -6.63
CA LEU A 44 -23.36 2.70 -6.34
C LEU A 44 -23.96 1.97 -7.55
N THR A 45 -23.93 2.60 -8.73
CA THR A 45 -24.54 2.02 -9.94
C THR A 45 -23.76 0.82 -10.48
N GLU A 46 -22.42 0.86 -10.44
CA GLU A 46 -21.57 -0.17 -11.02
C GLU A 46 -21.30 -1.33 -10.05
N ARG A 47 -21.22 -1.06 -8.73
CA ARG A 47 -20.83 -2.05 -7.71
C ARG A 47 -21.85 -2.25 -6.60
N SER A 48 -23.02 -1.59 -6.68
CA SER A 48 -24.07 -1.69 -5.65
C SER A 48 -23.55 -1.40 -4.23
N SER A 49 -22.57 -0.49 -4.12
CA SER A 49 -21.94 -0.13 -2.85
C SER A 49 -22.08 1.36 -2.58
N GLU A 50 -22.73 1.69 -1.46
CA GLU A 50 -22.78 3.05 -0.91
C GLU A 50 -21.42 3.50 -0.35
N ASN A 51 -20.58 2.53 0.04
CA ASN A 51 -19.23 2.81 0.51
C ASN A 51 -18.25 2.77 -0.67
N VAL A 52 -17.89 3.96 -1.16
CA VAL A 52 -16.95 4.14 -2.28
C VAL A 52 -15.56 3.58 -1.96
N VAL A 53 -15.10 3.69 -0.71
CA VAL A 53 -13.77 3.17 -0.34
C VAL A 53 -13.75 1.65 -0.41
N THR A 54 -14.77 0.98 0.13
CA THR A 54 -14.88 -0.48 0.08
C THR A 54 -15.01 -0.98 -1.36
N SER A 55 -15.78 -0.28 -2.21
CA SER A 55 -15.91 -0.66 -3.62
C SER A 55 -14.61 -0.45 -4.39
N ILE A 56 -13.76 0.51 -4.01
CA ILE A 56 -12.44 0.62 -4.62
C ILE A 56 -11.57 -0.58 -4.19
N VAL A 57 -11.45 -0.84 -2.89
CA VAL A 57 -10.50 -1.84 -2.35
C VAL A 57 -10.88 -3.27 -2.73
N PHE A 58 -12.16 -3.64 -2.66
CA PHE A 58 -12.59 -5.02 -2.92
C PHE A 58 -13.04 -5.28 -4.36
N ASP A 59 -13.50 -4.24 -5.05
CA ASP A 59 -14.24 -4.38 -6.30
C ASP A 59 -13.42 -3.85 -7.50
N TYR A 60 -13.12 -2.55 -7.56
CA TYR A 60 -12.34 -1.96 -8.66
C TYR A 60 -10.88 -2.40 -8.62
N ARG A 61 -10.29 -2.46 -7.43
CA ARG A 61 -8.89 -2.82 -7.18
C ARG A 61 -8.76 -4.06 -6.30
N GLY A 62 -9.73 -4.98 -6.41
CA GLY A 62 -9.73 -6.24 -5.66
C GLY A 62 -8.46 -7.08 -5.83
N PHE A 63 -7.77 -6.97 -6.97
CA PHE A 63 -6.51 -7.68 -7.19
C PHE A 63 -5.40 -7.26 -6.22
N ASP A 64 -5.32 -5.98 -5.88
CA ASP A 64 -4.35 -5.48 -4.90
C ASP A 64 -4.62 -6.09 -3.51
N THR A 65 -5.89 -6.15 -3.11
CA THR A 65 -6.34 -6.74 -1.85
C THR A 65 -6.12 -8.27 -1.79
N ILE A 66 -6.29 -8.99 -2.90
CA ILE A 66 -5.89 -10.41 -2.99
C ILE A 66 -4.38 -10.54 -2.78
N GLY A 67 -3.58 -9.62 -3.33
CA GLY A 67 -2.14 -9.54 -3.10
C GLY A 67 -1.79 -9.32 -1.63
N GLU A 68 -2.45 -8.37 -0.96
CA GLU A 68 -2.29 -8.13 0.48
C GLU A 68 -2.60 -9.39 1.30
N ALA A 69 -3.72 -10.06 1.00
CA ALA A 69 -4.08 -11.32 1.65
C ALA A 69 -3.02 -12.41 1.43
N ALA A 70 -2.47 -12.53 0.22
CA ALA A 70 -1.41 -13.48 -0.09
C ALA A 70 -0.10 -13.19 0.68
N VAL A 71 0.28 -11.91 0.85
CA VAL A 71 1.43 -11.50 1.66
C VAL A 71 1.22 -11.90 3.12
N LEU A 72 0.07 -11.57 3.71
CA LEU A 72 -0.24 -11.93 5.10
C LEU A 72 -0.27 -13.45 5.30
N PHE A 73 -0.89 -14.17 4.36
CA PHE A 73 -0.94 -15.64 4.39
C PHE A 73 0.45 -16.24 4.32
N THR A 74 1.31 -15.75 3.42
CA THR A 74 2.69 -16.22 3.28
C THR A 74 3.51 -15.93 4.54
N ALA A 75 3.34 -14.75 5.14
CA ALA A 75 4.00 -14.42 6.41
C ALA A 75 3.59 -15.38 7.54
N LEU A 76 2.29 -15.70 7.64
CA LEU A 76 1.78 -16.68 8.60
C LEU A 76 2.36 -18.08 8.34
N CYS A 77 2.37 -18.54 7.09
CA CYS A 77 2.98 -19.80 6.71
C CYS A 77 4.48 -19.85 7.04
N ALA A 78 5.22 -18.77 6.81
CA ALA A 78 6.65 -18.70 7.11
C ALA A 78 6.92 -18.78 8.62
N ILE A 79 6.15 -18.04 9.43
CA ILE A 79 6.28 -18.06 10.90
C ILE A 79 5.91 -19.45 11.43
N THR A 80 4.79 -20.02 11.01
CA THR A 80 4.36 -21.35 11.45
C THR A 80 5.36 -22.44 11.05
N ALA A 81 5.93 -22.37 9.85
CA ALA A 81 6.97 -23.30 9.41
C ALA A 81 8.26 -23.18 10.24
N LEU A 82 8.67 -21.95 10.60
CA LEU A 82 9.87 -21.68 11.39
C LEU A 82 9.74 -22.20 12.83
N PHE A 83 8.58 -22.05 13.46
CA PHE A 83 8.34 -22.46 14.84
C PHE A 83 7.77 -23.88 14.98
N ARG A 84 7.59 -24.61 13.87
CA ARG A 84 7.11 -25.99 13.92
C ARG A 84 8.18 -26.89 14.55
N GLU A 85 7.94 -27.41 15.75
CA GLU A 85 8.77 -28.47 16.33
C GLU A 85 8.75 -29.69 15.40
N GLY A 86 9.92 -30.07 14.89
CA GLY A 86 10.08 -31.32 14.15
C GLY A 86 9.75 -32.51 15.05
N ARG A 87 9.08 -33.54 14.51
CA ARG A 87 8.90 -34.82 15.22
C ARG A 87 10.25 -35.25 15.80
N LYS A 88 10.34 -35.36 17.14
CA LYS A 88 11.47 -36.04 17.78
C LYS A 88 11.56 -37.43 17.15
N LYS A 89 12.64 -37.68 16.40
CA LYS A 89 13.00 -39.05 16.03
C LYS A 89 13.26 -39.78 17.35
N GLN A 90 12.38 -40.72 17.68
CA GLN A 90 12.67 -41.77 18.65
C GLN A 90 13.82 -42.61 18.12
#